data_AF-A0A1G2S7G9-F1
#
_entry.id   AF-A0A1G2S7G9-F1
#
_cell.length_a   1.000
_cell.length_b   1.000
_cell.length_c   1.000
_cell.angle_alpha   90.00
_cell.angle_beta   90.00
_cell.angle_gamma   90.00
#
_symmetry.space_group_name_H-M   'P 1'
#
loop_
_entity.id
_entity.type
_entity.pdbx_description
1 polymer ?
#
loop_
_entity_poly.entity_id
_entity_poly.type
_entity_poly.pdbx_seq_one_letter_code
_entity_poly.pdbx_strand_id
1 'polypeptide(L)'
;MYKRRIKMAVRIVLTETEMGEIALKYVQRRLMNDSVPMNPEKIRREIGNTAKELGIPSEKAMQFAVQILSPAFEKVLFDLSK
;
A
#
# COMPACT_ATOMS: atom_id res chain seq x y z
N MET A 1 -5.91 -13.67 45.68
CA MET A 1 -4.69 -13.30 44.93
C MET A 1 -4.82 -13.74 43.48
N TYR A 2 -5.27 -12.87 42.57
CA TYR A 2 -5.36 -13.19 41.14
C TYR A 2 -3.99 -12.97 40.49
N LYS A 3 -3.32 -14.07 40.09
CA LYS A 3 -2.11 -14.01 39.26
C LYS A 3 -2.49 -13.43 37.89
N ARG A 4 -2.22 -12.14 37.67
CA ARG A 4 -2.27 -11.54 36.33
C ARG A 4 -1.18 -12.22 35.49
N ARG A 5 -1.59 -13.15 34.62
CA ARG A 5 -0.74 -13.61 33.52
C ARG A 5 -0.47 -12.40 32.63
N ILE A 6 0.71 -11.81 32.76
CA ILE A 6 1.24 -10.86 31.80
C ILE A 6 1.38 -11.67 30.51
N LYS A 7 0.44 -11.47 29.56
CA LYS A 7 0.64 -11.93 28.19
C LYS A 7 1.89 -11.21 27.69
N MET A 8 3.03 -11.88 27.71
CA MET A 8 4.23 -11.39 27.07
C MET A 8 3.84 -11.11 25.63
N ALA A 9 3.93 -9.85 25.21
CA ALA A 9 3.77 -9.49 23.81
C ALA A 9 4.81 -10.32 23.04
N VAL A 10 4.34 -11.30 22.27
CA VAL A 10 5.19 -12.05 21.36
C VAL A 10 5.79 -10.99 20.43
N ARG A 11 7.10 -10.73 20.56
CA ARG A 11 7.82 -9.91 19.59
C ARG A 11 7.87 -10.74 18.31
N ILE A 12 6.92 -10.50 17.42
CA ILE A 12 6.92 -11.07 16.08
C ILE A 12 8.04 -10.35 15.32
N VAL A 13 9.14 -11.05 15.08
CA VAL A 13 10.20 -10.57 14.20
C VAL A 13 9.76 -10.93 12.79
N LEU A 14 9.54 -9.91 11.96
CA LEU A 14 9.18 -10.07 10.56
C LEU A 14 10.43 -10.07 9.71
N THR A 15 10.46 -10.91 8.68
CA THR A 15 11.44 -10.84 7.60
C THR A 15 11.16 -9.65 6.70
N GLU A 16 12.16 -9.19 5.94
CA GLU A 16 11.99 -8.06 5.00
C GLU A 16 10.89 -8.35 3.95
N THR A 17 10.78 -9.60 3.50
CA THR A 17 9.73 -10.05 2.59
C THR A 17 8.35 -9.90 3.21
N GLU A 18 8.16 -10.37 4.45
CA GLU A 18 6.87 -10.25 5.15
C GLU A 18 6.50 -8.79 5.40
N MET A 19 7.48 -7.94 5.74
CA MET A 19 7.25 -6.50 5.85
C MET A 19 6.81 -5.89 4.53
N GLY A 20 7.43 -6.30 3.41
CA GLY A 20 7.07 -5.85 2.07
C GLY A 20 5.65 -6.25 1.67
N GLU A 21 5.26 -7.50 1.94
CA GLU A 21 3.90 -7.99 1.68
C GLU A 21 2.84 -7.26 2.52
N ILE A 22 3.14 -7.01 3.80
CA ILE A 22 2.25 -6.27 4.70
C ILE A 22 2.12 -4.82 4.23
N ALA A 23 3.23 -4.15 3.91
CA ALA A 23 3.22 -2.78 3.40
C ALA A 23 2.37 -2.67 2.12
N LEU A 24 2.52 -3.62 1.20
CA LEU A 24 1.73 -3.67 -0.03
C LEU A 24 0.23 -3.79 0.25
N LYS A 25 -0.18 -4.71 1.14
CA LYS A 25 -1.59 -4.89 1.52
C LYS A 25 -2.19 -3.64 2.18
N TYR A 26 -1.40 -2.92 2.99
CA TYR A 26 -1.85 -1.66 3.60
C TYR A 26 -2.05 -0.56 2.57
N VAL A 27 -1.12 -0.41 1.62
CA VAL A 27 -1.22 0.57 0.53
C VAL A 27 -2.43 0.28 -0.35
N GLN A 28 -2.63 -0.98 -0.75
CA GLN A 28 -3.81 -1.41 -1.50
C GLN A 28 -5.11 -1.07 -0.77
N ARG A 29 -5.22 -1.46 0.52
CA ARG A 29 -6.41 -1.15 1.34
C ARG A 29 -6.67 0.35 1.43
N ARG A 30 -5.62 1.16 1.57
CA ARG A 30 -5.74 2.61 1.67
C ARG A 30 -6.23 3.22 0.35
N LEU A 31 -5.65 2.82 -0.79
CA LEU A 31 -6.08 3.29 -2.11
C LEU A 31 -7.52 2.91 -2.45
N MET A 32 -8.02 1.81 -1.90
CA MET A 32 -9.43 1.42 -2.07
C MET A 32 -10.40 2.23 -1.21
N ASN A 33 -9.95 2.75 -0.06
CA ASN A 33 -10.80 3.45 0.90
C ASN A 33 -10.72 4.98 0.78
N ASP A 34 -9.55 5.52 0.43
CA ASP A 34 -9.36 6.94 0.19
C ASP A 34 -9.78 7.27 -1.24
N SER A 35 -10.46 8.41 -1.42
CA SER A 35 -10.76 8.94 -2.75
C SER A 35 -9.44 9.29 -3.45
N VAL A 36 -8.90 8.37 -4.25
CA VAL A 36 -7.69 8.66 -5.03
C VAL A 36 -8.06 9.80 -5.99
N PRO A 37 -7.40 10.98 -5.90
CA PRO A 37 -7.68 12.05 -6.82
C PRO A 37 -7.35 11.57 -8.23
N MET A 38 -8.37 11.42 -9.09
CA MET A 38 -8.25 10.92 -10.46
C MET A 38 -7.57 11.91 -11.42
N ASN A 39 -6.53 12.62 -10.97
CA ASN A 39 -5.69 13.44 -11.84
C ASN A 39 -4.38 12.68 -12.12
N PRO A 40 -4.20 12.12 -13.33
CA PRO A 40 -3.02 11.34 -13.69
C PRO A 40 -1.70 12.12 -13.59
N GLU A 41 -1.71 13.42 -13.91
CA GLU A 41 -0.50 14.26 -13.84
C GLU A 41 -0.06 14.48 -12.40
N LYS A 42 -1.03 14.72 -11.51
CA LYS A 42 -0.77 14.89 -10.08
C LYS A 42 -0.21 13.60 -9.47
N ILE A 43 -0.84 12.46 -9.78
CA ILE A 43 -0.38 11.13 -9.35
C ILE A 43 1.04 10.87 -9.85
N ARG A 44 1.30 11.12 -11.14
CA ARG A 44 2.63 10.93 -11.74
C ARG A 44 3.71 11.76 -11.05
N ARG A 45 3.41 13.03 -10.73
CA ARG A 45 4.33 13.93 -10.03
C ARG A 45 4.59 13.48 -8.59
N GLU A 46 3.54 13.09 -7.87
CA GLU A 46 3.66 12.58 -6.50
C GLU A 46 4.48 11.30 -6.43
N ILE A 47 4.26 10.36 -7.35
CA ILE A 47 5.08 9.14 -7.48
C ILE A 47 6.53 9.51 -7.76
N GLY A 48 6.78 10.44 -8.69
CA GLY A 48 8.14 10.86 -9.05
C GLY A 48 8.88 11.50 -7.87
N ASN A 49 8.22 12.35 -7.09
CA ASN A 49 8.81 12.98 -5.90
C ASN A 49 9.08 11.94 -4.79
N THR A 50 8.09 11.09 -4.51
CA THR A 50 8.22 10.02 -3.51
C THR A 50 9.33 9.04 -3.88
N ALA A 51 9.48 8.70 -5.17
CA ALA A 51 10.55 7.83 -5.63
C ALA A 51 11.94 8.40 -5.33
N LYS A 52 12.12 9.72 -5.52
CA LYS A 52 13.38 10.41 -5.19
C LYS A 52 13.66 10.39 -3.69
N GLU A 53 12.65 10.63 -2.87
CA GLU A 53 12.77 10.60 -1.40
C GLU A 53 13.14 9.21 -0.89
N LEU A 54 12.60 8.16 -1.51
CA LEU A 54 12.87 6.76 -1.16
C LEU A 54 14.14 6.19 -1.81
N GLY A 55 14.83 6.95 -2.68
CA GLY A 55 15.99 6.46 -3.43
C GLY A 55 15.66 5.37 -4.46
N ILE A 56 14.41 5.28 -4.90
CA ILE A 56 13.93 4.29 -5.87
C ILE A 56 13.95 4.91 -7.28
N PRO A 57 14.37 4.18 -8.32
CA PRO A 57 14.23 4.65 -9.70
C PRO A 57 12.78 5.00 -10.02
N SER A 58 12.53 6.21 -10.54
CA SER A 58 11.17 6.70 -10.81
C SER A 58 10.37 5.78 -11.73
N GLU A 59 11.02 5.10 -12.67
CA GLU A 59 10.39 4.11 -13.55
C GLU A 59 9.85 2.90 -12.77
N LYS A 60 10.63 2.38 -11.81
CA LYS A 60 10.20 1.27 -10.95
C LYS A 60 9.03 1.66 -10.06
N ALA A 61 9.07 2.86 -9.48
CA ALA A 61 7.98 3.39 -8.68
C ALA A 61 6.69 3.58 -9.50
N MET A 62 6.82 4.01 -10.76
CA MET A 62 5.69 4.14 -11.69
C MET A 62 5.07 2.79 -12.03
N GLN A 63 5.89 1.80 -12.39
CA GLN A 63 5.41 0.45 -12.70
C GLN A 63 4.71 -0.18 -11.49
N PHE A 64 5.28 -0.01 -10.30
CA PHE A 64 4.67 -0.46 -9.05
C PHE A 64 3.29 0.20 -8.82
N ALA A 65 3.19 1.51 -9.01
CA ALA A 65 1.92 2.22 -8.85
C ALA A 65 0.86 1.73 -9.85
N VAL A 66 1.23 1.51 -11.12
CA VAL A 66 0.30 0.97 -12.14
C VAL A 66 -0.20 -0.42 -11.76
N GLN A 67 0.69 -1.31 -11.32
CA GLN A 67 0.32 -2.68 -10.90
C GLN A 67 -0.63 -2.70 -9.70
N ILE A 68 -0.57 -1.69 -8.84
CA ILE A 68 -1.47 -1.57 -7.69
C ILE A 68 -2.81 -0.92 -8.08
N LEU A 69 -2.76 0.15 -8.89
CA LEU A 69 -3.94 0.92 -9.23
C LEU A 69 -4.85 0.16 -10.20
N SER A 70 -4.33 -0.56 -11.19
CA SER A 70 -5.14 -1.29 -12.18
C SER A 70 -6.17 -2.25 -11.53
N PRO A 71 -5.77 -3.20 -10.66
CA PRO A 71 -6.73 -4.10 -10.02
C PRO A 71 -7.67 -3.38 -9.05
N ALA A 72 -7.24 -2.28 -8.43
CA ALA A 72 -8.12 -1.48 -7.58
C ALA A 72 -9.23 -0.81 -8.40
N PHE A 73 -8.89 -0.22 -9.56
CA PHE A 73 -9.86 0.36 -10.48
C PHE A 73 -10.80 -0.69 -11.09
N GLU A 74 -10.28 -1.83 -11.52
CA GLU A 74 -11.09 -2.94 -12.05
C GLU A 74 -12.13 -3.41 -11.05
N LYS A 75 -11.75 -3.56 -9.77
CA LYS A 75 -12.68 -3.95 -8.71
C LYS A 75 -13.77 -2.90 -8.49
N VAL A 76 -13.41 -1.61 -8.48
CA VAL A 76 -14.38 -0.52 -8.35
C VAL A 76 -15.37 -0.52 -9.52
N LEU A 77 -14.89 -0.68 -10.75
CA LEU A 77 -15.75 -0.76 -11.94
C LEU A 77 -16.68 -1.98 -11.91
N PHE A 78 -16.17 -3.14 -11.47
CA PHE A 78 -16.97 -4.35 -11.30
C PHE A 78 -18.08 -4.15 -10.27
N ASP A 79 -17.78 -3.57 -9.11
CA ASP A 79 -18.79 -3.35 -8.05
C ASP A 79 -19.83 -2.30 -8.44
N LEU A 80 -19.51 -1.34 -9.33
CA LEU A 80 -20.48 -0.40 -9.91
C LEU A 80 -21.39 -1.02 -10.98
N SER A 81 -21.00 -2.16 -11.56
CA SER A 81 -21.77 -2.85 -12.61
C SER A 81 -22.81 -3.85 -12.09
N LYS A 82 -22.91 -3.99 -10.76
CA LYS A 82 -23.91 -4.81 -10.05
C LYS A 82 -25.10 -3.97 -9.63
#